data_AF-A0A1C5BDK7-F1
#
_entry.id   AF-A0A1C5BDK7-F1
#
_cell.length_a   1.000
_cell.length_b   1.000
_cell.length_c   1.000
_cell.angle_alpha   90.00
_cell.angle_beta   90.00
_cell.angle_gamma   90.00
#
_symmetry.space_group_name_H-M   'P 1'
#
loop_
_entity.id
_entity.type
_entity.pdbx_description
1 polymer ?
#
loop_
_entity_poly.entity_id
_entity_poly.type
_entity_poly.pdbx_seq_one_letter_code
_entity_poly.pdbx_strand_id
1 'polypeptide(L)'
;TSRSSQKDPFNMASTLTRSLDSHSGVTEGTSPHAYDVGLLIIRVALGLTVAAHGAQKLFGWFGGGGLKGTGQFFTMSGYPSGETMAAIAGLSEILGGLGLVLGLLTPLAGAAVLGTMINAIAVKWGGGFFAPQGVEYEVLLAAGAAGLALTGPGRIAIDRFLPGLRAHRLAYGAAAVALAVLLAGLVLLIRN
;
A
#
# COMPACT_ATOMS: atom_id res chain seq x y z
N THR A 1 18.93 29.09 72.70
CA THR A 1 17.51 28.66 72.76
C THR A 1 16.99 28.51 71.35
N SER A 2 16.48 27.31 71.05
CA SER A 2 16.14 26.79 69.72
C SER A 2 15.02 27.58 69.04
N ARG A 3 15.24 28.10 67.82
CA ARG A 3 14.17 28.62 66.95
C ARG A 3 13.63 27.48 66.09
N SER A 4 12.35 27.20 66.27
CA SER A 4 11.52 26.29 65.50
C SER A 4 11.58 26.58 64.00
N SER A 5 11.99 25.58 63.21
CA SER A 5 11.79 25.55 61.76
C SER A 5 10.30 25.38 61.48
N GLN A 6 9.59 26.49 61.37
CA GLN A 6 8.21 26.54 60.89
C GLN A 6 8.28 26.31 59.38
N LYS A 7 7.97 25.09 58.94
CA LYS A 7 7.82 24.75 57.53
C LYS A 7 6.56 25.44 57.02
N ASP A 8 6.73 26.43 56.15
CA ASP A 8 5.62 27.15 55.52
C ASP A 8 4.70 26.17 54.76
N PRO A 9 3.39 26.09 55.10
CA PRO A 9 2.44 25.22 54.43
C PRO A 9 2.25 25.59 52.95
N PHE A 10 2.59 26.82 52.57
CA PHE A 10 2.50 27.33 51.20
C PHE A 10 3.50 26.66 50.25
N ASN A 11 4.66 26.22 50.76
CA ASN A 11 5.69 25.55 49.96
C ASN A 11 5.45 24.04 49.84
N MET A 12 4.61 23.48 50.73
CA MET A 12 4.21 22.07 50.69
C MET A 12 3.14 21.82 49.62
N ALA A 13 2.21 22.77 49.43
CA ALA A 13 1.20 22.71 48.39
C ALA A 13 1.80 22.81 46.97
N SER A 14 2.78 23.70 46.74
CA SER A 14 3.45 23.82 45.42
C SER A 14 4.27 22.57 45.07
N THR A 15 4.85 21.92 46.07
CA THR A 15 5.64 20.70 45.90
C THR A 15 4.74 19.48 45.63
N LEU A 16 3.54 19.43 46.23
CA LEU A 16 2.55 18.37 45.98
C LEU A 16 1.87 18.53 44.61
N THR A 17 1.56 19.75 44.17
CA THR A 17 1.00 20.00 42.82
C THR A 17 2.03 19.65 41.74
N ARG A 18 3.32 19.91 41.96
CA ARG A 18 4.39 19.55 41.01
C ARG A 18 4.63 18.04 40.89
N SER A 19 4.21 17.26 41.89
CA SER A 19 4.35 15.80 41.90
C SER A 19 3.18 15.06 41.24
N LEU A 20 2.04 15.72 41.03
CA LEU A 20 0.87 15.13 40.36
C LEU A 20 0.91 15.28 38.84
N ASP A 21 1.79 16.15 38.31
CA ASP A 21 2.03 16.30 36.87
C ASP A 21 3.08 15.32 36.32
N SER A 22 3.73 14.51 37.18
CA SER A 22 4.84 13.62 36.76
C SER A 22 4.42 12.17 36.46
N HIS A 23 3.13 11.83 36.54
CA HIS A 23 2.68 10.46 36.31
C HIS A 23 1.88 10.32 35.03
N SER A 24 2.41 9.43 34.19
CA SER A 24 1.85 8.83 32.97
C SER A 24 1.91 9.66 31.70
N GLY A 25 3.13 10.04 31.32
CA GLY A 25 3.55 10.07 29.92
C GLY A 25 3.48 8.69 29.28
N VAL A 26 2.26 8.21 29.03
CA VAL A 26 2.00 7.11 28.10
C VAL A 26 1.73 7.76 26.76
N THR A 27 2.77 8.33 26.15
CA THR A 27 2.84 8.28 24.70
C THR A 27 3.31 6.87 24.34
N GLU A 28 2.46 5.87 24.51
CA GLU A 28 2.54 4.63 23.71
C GLU A 28 2.13 4.95 22.27
N GLY A 29 2.76 5.98 21.69
CA GLY A 29 2.80 6.12 20.25
C GLY A 29 3.77 5.06 19.79
N THR A 30 3.29 4.11 18.98
CA THR A 30 4.13 3.24 18.16
C THR A 30 5.39 4.00 17.78
N SER A 31 6.57 3.49 18.16
CA SER A 31 7.81 4.22 17.85
C SER A 31 7.75 4.58 16.36
N PRO A 32 7.96 5.85 15.95
CA PRO A 32 7.81 6.26 14.56
C PRO A 32 8.54 5.30 13.60
N HIS A 33 9.65 4.75 14.08
CA HIS A 33 10.43 3.68 13.44
C HIS A 33 9.66 2.37 13.21
N ALA A 34 8.89 1.87 14.16
CA ALA A 34 8.13 0.61 14.01
C ALA A 34 7.02 0.73 12.95
N TYR A 35 6.31 1.86 12.90
CA TYR A 35 5.32 2.13 11.84
C TYR A 35 5.97 2.13 10.44
N ASP A 36 7.11 2.83 10.30
CA ASP A 36 7.83 2.93 9.04
C ASP A 36 8.39 1.58 8.57
N VAL A 37 8.89 0.76 9.50
CA VAL A 37 9.34 -0.61 9.23
C VAL A 37 8.15 -1.49 8.82
N GLY A 38 7.00 -1.38 9.48
CA GLY A 38 5.78 -2.09 9.10
C GLY A 38 5.34 -1.78 7.67
N LEU A 39 5.30 -0.48 7.30
CA LEU A 39 5.00 -0.07 5.93
C LEU A 39 6.03 -0.56 4.92
N LEU A 40 7.32 -0.59 5.28
CA LEU A 40 8.36 -1.12 4.41
C LEU A 40 8.15 -2.62 4.15
N ILE A 41 7.86 -3.41 5.19
CA ILE A 41 7.60 -4.85 5.05
C ILE A 41 6.42 -5.09 4.12
N ILE A 42 5.30 -4.38 4.31
CA ILE A 42 4.11 -4.50 3.47
C ILE A 42 4.45 -4.11 2.02
N ARG A 43 5.16 -2.98 1.80
CA ARG A 43 5.57 -2.54 0.47
C ARG A 43 6.45 -3.55 -0.25
N VAL A 44 7.45 -4.10 0.44
CA VAL A 44 8.37 -5.07 -0.13
C VAL A 44 7.64 -6.37 -0.45
N ALA A 45 6.88 -6.91 0.51
CA ALA A 45 6.17 -8.17 0.31
C ALA A 45 5.14 -8.06 -0.83
N LEU A 46 4.25 -7.06 -0.76
CA LEU A 46 3.21 -6.84 -1.76
C LEU A 46 3.82 -6.47 -3.12
N GLY A 47 4.78 -5.55 -3.12
CA GLY A 47 5.41 -5.06 -4.34
C GLY A 47 6.20 -6.12 -5.09
N LEU A 48 7.01 -6.94 -4.40
CA LEU A 48 7.74 -8.04 -5.04
C LEU A 48 6.80 -9.13 -5.55
N THR A 49 5.75 -9.43 -4.79
CA THR A 49 4.73 -10.40 -5.18
C THR A 49 4.07 -10.01 -6.51
N VAL A 50 3.61 -8.76 -6.61
CA VAL A 50 2.96 -8.27 -7.84
C VAL A 50 3.97 -8.09 -8.97
N ALA A 51 5.20 -7.66 -8.68
CA ALA A 51 6.25 -7.59 -9.70
C ALA A 51 6.60 -8.98 -10.27
N ALA A 52 6.58 -10.04 -9.45
CA ALA A 52 6.75 -11.41 -9.92
C ALA A 52 5.62 -11.84 -10.86
N HIS A 53 4.36 -11.49 -10.54
CA HIS A 53 3.23 -11.69 -11.46
C HIS A 53 3.40 -10.92 -12.78
N GLY A 54 3.87 -9.67 -12.72
CA GLY A 54 4.16 -8.90 -13.92
C GLY A 54 5.27 -9.54 -14.78
N ALA A 55 6.31 -10.09 -14.14
CA ALA A 55 7.38 -10.82 -14.81
C ALA A 55 6.90 -12.14 -15.45
N GLN A 56 5.96 -12.85 -14.80
CA GLN A 56 5.28 -13.99 -15.41
C GLN A 56 4.53 -13.58 -16.69
N LYS A 57 3.83 -12.44 -16.64
CA LYS A 57 3.02 -11.92 -17.76
C LYS A 57 3.87 -11.42 -18.92
N LEU A 58 4.93 -10.66 -18.66
CA LEU A 58 5.75 -10.06 -19.72
C LEU A 58 6.82 -11.01 -20.24
N PHE A 59 7.55 -11.65 -19.34
CA PHE A 59 8.80 -12.35 -19.67
C PHE A 59 8.67 -13.88 -19.56
N GLY A 60 7.55 -14.39 -19.05
CA GLY A 60 7.36 -15.83 -18.84
C GLY A 60 8.23 -16.40 -17.72
N TRP A 61 8.77 -15.54 -16.85
CA TRP A 61 9.57 -15.96 -15.72
C TRP A 61 8.73 -16.77 -14.73
N PHE A 62 9.38 -17.58 -13.88
CA PHE A 62 8.70 -18.37 -12.84
C PHE A 62 7.59 -19.30 -13.40
N GLY A 63 7.79 -19.82 -14.62
CA GLY A 63 6.81 -20.68 -15.30
C GLY A 63 5.57 -19.94 -15.82
N GLY A 64 5.62 -18.61 -15.96
CA GLY A 64 4.53 -17.81 -16.51
C GLY A 64 4.34 -17.98 -18.02
N GLY A 65 3.16 -17.60 -18.52
CA GLY A 65 2.80 -17.73 -19.94
C GLY A 65 3.54 -16.78 -20.89
N GLY A 66 4.29 -15.81 -20.36
CA GLY A 66 4.91 -14.74 -21.15
C GLY A 66 3.87 -13.93 -21.92
N LEU A 67 4.32 -12.98 -22.74
CA LEU A 67 3.40 -12.03 -23.36
C LEU A 67 2.35 -12.72 -24.24
N LYS A 68 2.75 -13.72 -25.02
CA LYS A 68 1.85 -14.46 -25.92
C LYS A 68 0.85 -15.34 -25.16
N GLY A 69 1.30 -16.17 -24.22
CA GLY A 69 0.41 -17.06 -23.47
C GLY A 69 -0.54 -16.27 -22.56
N THR A 70 -0.04 -15.20 -21.95
CA THR A 70 -0.88 -14.29 -21.18
C THR A 70 -1.87 -13.56 -22.08
N GLY A 71 -1.46 -13.15 -23.29
CA GLY A 71 -2.35 -12.53 -24.26
C GLY A 71 -3.51 -13.45 -24.67
N GLN A 72 -3.23 -14.73 -24.92
CA GLN A 72 -4.26 -15.73 -25.16
C GLN A 72 -5.24 -15.84 -23.98
N PHE A 73 -4.73 -15.87 -22.75
CA PHE A 73 -5.57 -15.87 -21.55
C PHE A 73 -6.49 -14.65 -21.47
N PHE A 74 -5.98 -13.44 -21.74
CA PHE A 74 -6.80 -12.22 -21.77
C PHE A 74 -7.90 -12.29 -22.84
N THR A 75 -7.58 -12.78 -24.04
CA THR A 75 -8.57 -12.99 -25.10
C THR A 75 -9.64 -13.99 -24.69
N MET A 76 -9.26 -15.12 -24.10
CA MET A 76 -10.21 -16.11 -23.56
C MET A 76 -11.07 -15.54 -22.42
N SER A 77 -10.57 -14.56 -21.69
CA SER A 77 -11.26 -13.89 -20.59
C SER A 77 -12.18 -12.75 -21.04
N GLY A 78 -12.32 -12.52 -22.35
CA GLY A 78 -13.21 -11.52 -22.94
C GLY A 78 -12.57 -10.16 -23.26
N TYR A 79 -11.26 -10.00 -23.06
CA TYR A 79 -10.61 -8.72 -23.34
C TYR A 79 -10.24 -8.56 -24.83
N PRO A 80 -10.45 -7.38 -25.42
CA PRO A 80 -10.01 -7.08 -26.78
C PRO A 80 -8.49 -6.95 -26.82
N SER A 81 -7.87 -7.35 -27.93
CA SER A 81 -6.42 -7.23 -28.15
C SER A 81 -5.60 -7.82 -26.98
N GLY A 82 -5.74 -9.12 -26.74
CA GLY A 82 -5.22 -9.80 -25.55
C GLY A 82 -3.73 -9.55 -25.27
N GLU A 83 -2.86 -9.54 -26.28
CA GLU A 83 -1.43 -9.24 -26.10
C GLU A 83 -1.19 -7.81 -25.59
N THR A 84 -1.96 -6.82 -26.07
CA THR A 84 -1.89 -5.44 -25.58
C THR A 84 -2.33 -5.36 -24.12
N MET A 85 -3.40 -6.06 -23.74
CA MET A 85 -3.85 -6.11 -22.35
C MET A 85 -2.85 -6.83 -21.45
N ALA A 86 -2.23 -7.92 -21.94
CA ALA A 86 -1.15 -8.59 -21.25
C ALA A 86 0.06 -7.66 -21.02
N ALA A 87 0.43 -6.85 -22.02
CA ALA A 87 1.49 -5.87 -21.89
C ALA A 87 1.14 -4.79 -20.86
N ILE A 88 -0.06 -4.21 -20.93
CA ILE A 88 -0.52 -3.19 -19.98
C ILE A 88 -0.58 -3.73 -18.56
N ALA A 89 -1.18 -4.90 -18.35
CA ALA A 89 -1.28 -5.53 -17.05
C ALA A 89 0.11 -5.88 -16.50
N GLY A 90 0.96 -6.52 -17.31
CA GLY A 90 2.32 -6.89 -16.90
C GLY A 90 3.20 -5.70 -16.57
N LEU A 91 3.15 -4.62 -17.38
CA LEU A 91 3.90 -3.39 -17.10
C LEU A 91 3.38 -2.69 -15.85
N SER A 92 2.05 -2.62 -15.67
CA SER A 92 1.45 -2.02 -14.48
C SER A 92 1.84 -2.78 -13.21
N GLU A 93 1.88 -4.11 -13.27
CA GLU A 93 2.29 -4.97 -12.15
C GLU A 93 3.79 -4.86 -11.83
N ILE A 94 4.67 -4.89 -12.84
CA ILE A 94 6.12 -4.72 -12.60
C ILE A 94 6.42 -3.31 -12.09
N LEU A 95 5.97 -2.28 -12.81
CA LEU A 95 6.33 -0.90 -12.48
C LEU A 95 5.65 -0.47 -11.17
N GLY A 96 4.39 -0.85 -10.96
CA GLY A 96 3.70 -0.62 -9.70
C GLY A 96 4.35 -1.38 -8.54
N GLY A 97 4.67 -2.67 -8.73
CA GLY A 97 5.32 -3.49 -7.71
C GLY A 97 6.70 -2.95 -7.31
N LEU A 98 7.56 -2.67 -8.28
CA LEU A 98 8.88 -2.08 -8.03
C LEU A 98 8.79 -0.66 -7.45
N GLY A 99 7.83 0.15 -7.91
CA GLY A 99 7.55 1.46 -7.35
C GLY A 99 7.20 1.39 -5.86
N LEU A 100 6.38 0.41 -5.45
CA LEU A 100 6.07 0.17 -4.04
C LEU A 100 7.31 -0.25 -3.24
N VAL A 101 8.09 -1.23 -3.74
CA VAL A 101 9.33 -1.69 -3.08
C VAL A 101 10.27 -0.53 -2.79
N LEU A 102 10.49 0.33 -3.79
CA LEU A 102 11.36 1.50 -3.66
C LEU A 102 10.71 2.62 -2.84
N GLY A 103 9.39 2.62 -2.70
CA GLY A 103 8.64 3.76 -2.18
C GLY A 103 8.81 4.98 -3.07
N LEU A 104 8.70 4.77 -4.39
CA LEU A 104 8.76 5.79 -5.42
C LEU A 104 7.36 5.98 -6.02
N LEU A 105 6.88 7.21 -6.03
CA LEU A 105 5.52 7.57 -6.47
C LEU A 105 4.47 6.66 -5.82
N THR A 106 4.61 6.41 -4.50
CA THR A 106 3.88 5.34 -3.79
C THR A 106 2.36 5.35 -4.03
N PRO A 107 1.66 6.51 -4.04
CA PRO A 107 0.23 6.54 -4.37
C PRO A 107 -0.09 6.03 -5.77
N LEU A 108 0.73 6.40 -6.78
CA LEU A 108 0.55 5.95 -8.16
C LEU A 108 0.94 4.47 -8.33
N ALA A 109 2.01 4.03 -7.67
CA ALA A 109 2.42 2.64 -7.65
C ALA A 109 1.33 1.74 -7.05
N GLY A 110 0.75 2.14 -5.92
CA GLY A 110 -0.39 1.46 -5.30
C GLY A 110 -1.64 1.49 -6.18
N ALA A 111 -1.91 2.61 -6.87
CA ALA A 111 -3.01 2.73 -7.82
C ALA A 111 -2.87 1.78 -9.03
N ALA A 112 -1.66 1.65 -9.59
CA ALA A 112 -1.39 0.73 -10.68
C ALA A 112 -1.67 -0.72 -10.27
N VAL A 113 -1.19 -1.14 -9.09
CA VAL A 113 -1.45 -2.48 -8.54
C VAL A 113 -2.94 -2.67 -8.24
N LEU A 114 -3.61 -1.70 -7.64
CA LEU A 114 -5.04 -1.78 -7.35
C LEU A 114 -5.86 -1.98 -8.64
N GLY A 115 -5.54 -1.23 -9.70
CA GLY A 115 -6.25 -1.33 -10.97
C GLY A 115 -6.12 -2.71 -11.63
N THR A 116 -4.95 -3.34 -11.55
CA THR A 116 -4.77 -4.70 -12.07
C THR A 116 -5.48 -5.75 -11.21
N MET A 117 -5.48 -5.58 -9.89
CA MET A 117 -6.23 -6.49 -9.00
C MET A 117 -7.74 -6.40 -9.20
N ILE A 118 -8.31 -5.22 -9.45
CA ILE A 118 -9.73 -5.07 -9.78
C ILE A 118 -10.09 -5.89 -11.03
N ASN A 119 -9.26 -5.83 -12.08
CA ASN A 119 -9.46 -6.63 -13.28
C ASN A 119 -9.30 -8.14 -13.01
N ALA A 120 -8.31 -8.53 -12.20
CA ALA A 120 -8.11 -9.93 -11.83
C ALA A 120 -9.31 -10.50 -11.04
N ILE A 121 -9.86 -9.73 -10.10
CA ILE A 121 -11.08 -10.08 -9.35
C ILE A 121 -12.25 -10.29 -10.30
N ALA A 122 -12.43 -9.39 -11.28
CA ALA A 122 -13.52 -9.50 -12.26
C ALA A 122 -13.40 -10.74 -13.17
N VAL A 123 -12.16 -11.18 -13.48
CA VAL A 123 -11.92 -12.40 -14.26
C VAL A 123 -12.22 -13.66 -13.45
N LYS A 124 -11.84 -13.68 -12.17
CA LYS A 124 -12.08 -14.82 -11.27
C LYS A 124 -13.47 -14.82 -10.62
N TRP A 125 -14.27 -13.80 -10.89
CA TRP A 125 -15.61 -13.67 -10.32
C TRP A 125 -16.48 -14.87 -10.69
N GLY A 126 -17.11 -15.50 -9.69
CA GLY A 126 -17.87 -16.74 -9.86
C GLY A 126 -17.13 -18.01 -9.42
N GLY A 127 -15.80 -17.96 -9.22
CA GLY A 127 -15.01 -19.06 -8.66
C GLY A 127 -15.11 -19.22 -7.12
N GLY A 128 -15.91 -18.37 -6.46
CA GLY A 128 -16.03 -18.31 -4.99
C GLY A 128 -14.98 -17.39 -4.35
N PHE A 129 -14.83 -17.47 -3.03
CA PHE A 129 -13.85 -16.65 -2.30
C PHE A 129 -12.49 -17.34 -2.19
N PHE A 130 -12.47 -18.64 -1.88
CA PHE A 130 -11.25 -19.37 -1.54
C PHE A 130 -10.47 -19.87 -2.76
N ALA A 131 -9.15 -19.90 -2.63
CA ALA A 131 -8.25 -20.49 -3.60
C ALA A 131 -8.57 -21.99 -3.84
N PRO A 132 -8.21 -22.55 -5.03
CA PRO A 132 -7.47 -21.90 -6.12
C PRO A 132 -8.32 -21.05 -7.07
N GLN A 133 -9.64 -21.24 -7.10
CA GLN A 133 -10.52 -20.59 -8.08
C GLN A 133 -11.05 -19.22 -7.62
N GLY A 134 -11.02 -18.94 -6.32
CA GLY A 134 -11.57 -17.72 -5.76
C GLY A 134 -10.66 -16.50 -5.79
N VAL A 135 -11.17 -15.42 -5.18
CA VAL A 135 -10.63 -14.05 -5.25
C VAL A 135 -9.92 -13.56 -3.98
N GLU A 136 -9.79 -14.39 -2.94
CA GLU A 136 -9.26 -13.98 -1.63
C GLU A 136 -7.88 -13.30 -1.72
N TYR A 137 -7.03 -13.81 -2.61
CA TYR A 137 -5.67 -13.32 -2.79
C TYR A 137 -5.63 -11.97 -3.48
N GLU A 138 -6.38 -11.82 -4.57
CA GLU A 138 -6.50 -10.56 -5.30
C GLU A 138 -7.15 -9.48 -4.45
N VAL A 139 -8.14 -9.83 -3.63
CA VAL A 139 -8.77 -8.91 -2.66
C VAL A 139 -7.77 -8.45 -1.61
N LEU A 140 -6.94 -9.35 -1.08
CA LEU A 140 -5.91 -9.01 -0.11
C LEU A 140 -4.86 -8.06 -0.70
N LEU A 141 -4.39 -8.34 -1.93
CA LEU A 141 -3.44 -7.49 -2.63
C LEU A 141 -4.06 -6.12 -2.99
N ALA A 142 -5.32 -6.08 -3.43
CA ALA A 142 -6.06 -4.85 -3.70
C ALA A 142 -6.18 -3.98 -2.43
N ALA A 143 -6.60 -4.58 -1.31
CA ALA A 143 -6.73 -3.89 -0.04
C ALA A 143 -5.39 -3.35 0.46
N GLY A 144 -4.32 -4.15 0.37
CA GLY A 144 -2.97 -3.71 0.71
C GLY A 144 -2.47 -2.57 -0.17
N ALA A 145 -2.70 -2.63 -1.48
CA ALA A 145 -2.30 -1.59 -2.43
C ALA A 145 -3.07 -0.28 -2.22
N ALA A 146 -4.39 -0.35 -2.00
CA ALA A 146 -5.21 0.80 -1.64
C ALA A 146 -4.78 1.40 -0.31
N GLY A 147 -4.52 0.55 0.70
CA GLY A 147 -3.98 0.96 1.99
C GLY A 147 -2.67 1.74 1.84
N LEU A 148 -1.70 1.18 1.13
CA LEU A 148 -0.41 1.83 0.86
C LEU A 148 -0.55 3.14 0.08
N ALA A 149 -1.48 3.22 -0.88
CA ALA A 149 -1.73 4.47 -1.60
C ALA A 149 -2.30 5.57 -0.69
N LEU A 150 -3.16 5.20 0.26
CA LEU A 150 -3.78 6.12 1.21
C LEU A 150 -2.83 6.52 2.36
N THR A 151 -2.07 5.57 2.92
CA THR A 151 -1.12 5.81 4.02
C THR A 151 0.16 6.49 3.56
N GLY A 152 0.54 6.26 2.30
CA GLY A 152 1.76 6.80 1.70
C GLY A 152 3.02 5.97 1.96
N PRO A 153 4.20 6.47 1.52
CA PRO A 153 5.47 5.74 1.48
C PRO A 153 6.07 5.33 2.84
N GLY A 154 5.76 6.03 3.93
CA GLY A 154 6.55 5.97 5.16
C GLY A 154 7.94 6.64 5.01
N ARG A 155 8.73 6.69 6.10
CA ARG A 155 10.04 7.38 6.10
C ARG A 155 11.16 6.62 5.41
N ILE A 156 11.02 5.31 5.20
CA ILE A 156 12.02 4.45 4.56
C ILE A 156 11.64 4.26 3.08
N ALA A 157 11.60 5.36 2.32
CA ALA A 157 11.14 5.38 0.93
C ALA A 157 11.93 6.41 0.13
N ILE A 158 12.08 6.20 -1.17
CA ILE A 158 12.82 7.13 -2.05
C ILE A 158 12.08 8.48 -2.20
N ASP A 159 10.75 8.49 -2.11
CA ASP A 159 9.90 9.69 -2.20
C ASP A 159 10.38 10.85 -1.29
N ARG A 160 11.02 10.54 -0.15
CA ARG A 160 11.58 11.56 0.76
C ARG A 160 12.69 12.41 0.16
N PHE A 161 13.42 11.89 -0.82
CA PHE A 161 14.54 12.61 -1.42
C PHE A 161 14.05 13.59 -2.50
N LEU A 162 12.86 13.36 -3.05
CA LEU A 162 12.23 14.16 -4.11
C LEU A 162 11.40 15.31 -3.50
N PRO A 163 11.75 16.59 -3.76
CA PRO A 163 11.11 17.75 -3.12
C PRO A 163 9.56 17.79 -3.21
N GLY A 164 8.99 17.32 -4.33
CA GLY A 164 7.55 17.30 -4.55
C GLY A 164 6.81 16.12 -3.90
N LEU A 165 7.51 15.10 -3.40
CA LEU A 165 6.94 13.87 -2.84
C LEU A 165 7.24 13.67 -1.35
N ARG A 166 7.95 14.62 -0.72
CA ARG A 166 8.40 14.52 0.69
C ARG A 166 7.27 14.45 1.70
N ALA A 167 6.15 15.11 1.41
CA ALA A 167 4.99 15.18 2.29
C ALA A 167 3.80 14.52 1.61
N HIS A 168 3.50 13.29 2.03
CA HIS A 168 2.29 12.62 1.57
C HIS A 168 1.05 13.37 2.07
N ARG A 169 0.06 13.50 1.18
CA ARG A 169 -1.26 14.04 1.52
C ARG A 169 -2.29 12.97 1.19
N LEU A 170 -3.23 12.74 2.11
CA LEU A 170 -4.33 11.79 1.90
C LEU A 170 -5.09 12.08 0.60
N ALA A 171 -5.23 13.34 0.22
CA ALA A 171 -5.86 13.75 -1.04
C ALA A 171 -5.18 13.14 -2.27
N TYR A 172 -3.84 13.02 -2.29
CA TYR A 172 -3.12 12.37 -3.40
C TYR A 172 -3.36 10.87 -3.43
N GLY A 173 -3.38 10.24 -2.24
CA GLY A 173 -3.76 8.82 -2.11
C GLY A 173 -5.18 8.54 -2.59
N ALA A 174 -6.15 9.34 -2.13
CA ALA A 174 -7.54 9.22 -2.53
C ALA A 174 -7.73 9.47 -4.03
N ALA A 175 -7.07 10.49 -4.60
CA ALA A 175 -7.10 10.74 -6.03
C ALA A 175 -6.49 9.58 -6.84
N ALA A 176 -5.39 8.99 -6.36
CA ALA A 176 -4.75 7.86 -7.02
C ALA A 176 -5.65 6.60 -6.97
N VAL A 177 -6.28 6.31 -5.82
CA VAL A 177 -7.27 5.23 -5.69
C VAL A 177 -8.47 5.45 -6.61
N ALA A 178 -9.03 6.67 -6.63
CA ALA A 178 -10.13 7.01 -7.51
C ALA A 178 -9.75 6.83 -8.99
N LEU A 179 -8.55 7.28 -9.37
CA LEU A 179 -8.01 7.08 -10.71
C LEU A 179 -7.88 5.59 -11.06
N ALA A 180 -7.35 4.77 -10.14
CA ALA A 180 -7.23 3.32 -10.34
C ALA A 180 -8.58 2.67 -10.60
N VAL A 181 -9.58 2.99 -9.78
CA VAL A 181 -10.94 2.46 -9.90
C VAL A 181 -11.58 2.90 -11.22
N LEU A 182 -11.44 4.18 -11.59
CA LEU A 182 -11.96 4.71 -12.85
C LEU A 182 -11.33 4.00 -14.05
N LEU A 183 -10.00 3.94 -14.12
CA LEU A 183 -9.28 3.31 -15.23
C LEU A 183 -9.59 1.81 -15.30
N ALA A 184 -9.58 1.10 -14.17
CA ALA A 184 -9.95 -0.31 -14.14
C ALA A 184 -11.39 -0.54 -14.61
N GLY A 185 -12.33 0.31 -14.18
CA GLY A 185 -13.72 0.27 -14.65
C GLY A 185 -13.83 0.49 -16.16
N LEU A 186 -13.11 1.45 -16.72
CA LEU A 186 -13.07 1.67 -18.18
C LEU A 186 -12.54 0.45 -18.93
N VAL A 187 -11.50 -0.22 -18.42
CA VAL A 187 -10.97 -1.46 -19.01
C VAL A 187 -11.99 -2.61 -18.88
N LEU A 188 -12.77 -2.66 -17.80
CA LEU A 188 -13.84 -3.66 -17.66
C LEU A 188 -15.03 -3.41 -18.59
N LEU A 189 -15.33 -2.15 -18.95
CA LEU A 189 -16.41 -1.83 -19.87
C LEU A 189 -16.15 -2.30 -21.31
N ILE A 190 -14.87 -2.47 -21.69
CA ILE A 190 -14.50 -2.99 -23.01
C ILE A 190 -14.34 -4.51 -23.03
N ARG A 191 -14.55 -5.19 -21.89
CA ARG A 191 -14.51 -6.65 -21.77
C ARG A 191 -15.87 -7.22 -22.18
N ASN A 192 -15.86 -8.14 -23.14
CA ASN A 192 -17.06 -8.79 -23.72
C ASN A 192 -17.38 -10.13 -23.05
#